data_AF-A0A6N7MGG9-F1
#
_entry.id   AF-A0A6N7MGG9-F1
#
_cell.length_a   1.000
_cell.length_b   1.000
_cell.length_c   1.000
_cell.angle_alpha   90.00
_cell.angle_beta   90.00
_cell.angle_gamma   90.00
#
_symmetry.space_group_name_H-M   'P 1'
#
loop_
_entity.id
_entity.type
_entity.pdbx_description
1 polymer ?
#
loop_
_entity_poly.entity_id
_entity_poly.type
_entity_poly.pdbx_seq_one_letter_code
_entity_poly.pdbx_strand_id
1 'polypeptide(L)'
;YEGNDFFSNEKADVIVCDGFVGNVLLKEAEAFYTMVRKRKIKDEFFERFNFENYGGTPVLGVNSNIVIGHGISNDIAIKNMILYTKGVINAKLTDRIKEAFK
;
A
#
# COMPACT_ATOMS: atom_id res chain seq x y z
N TYR A 1 0.81 -8.17 19.40
CA TYR A 1 1.32 -7.87 18.06
C TYR A 1 2.61 -7.09 18.25
N GLU A 2 3.75 -7.65 17.84
CA GLU A 2 5.06 -7.01 17.99
C GLU A 2 5.68 -6.68 16.63
N GLY A 3 6.71 -5.82 16.58
CA GLY A 3 7.33 -5.39 15.32
C GLY A 3 7.84 -6.54 14.44
N ASN A 4 8.30 -7.63 15.04
CA ASN A 4 8.75 -8.82 14.31
C ASN A 4 7.61 -9.56 13.59
N ASP A 5 6.37 -9.38 14.04
CA ASP A 5 5.18 -9.97 13.42
C ASP A 5 4.66 -9.16 12.24
N PHE A 6 5.15 -7.93 12.05
CA PHE A 6 4.62 -6.99 11.06
C PHE A 6 4.77 -7.52 9.63
N PHE A 7 5.86 -8.24 9.39
CA PHE A 7 6.22 -8.76 8.08
C PHE A 7 5.77 -10.22 7.86
N SER A 8 5.13 -10.86 8.84
CA SER A 8 4.56 -12.19 8.66
C SER A 8 3.08 -12.06 8.28
N ASN A 9 2.65 -12.91 7.35
CA ASN A 9 1.22 -13.01 6.99
C ASN A 9 0.46 -13.97 7.94
N GLU A 10 1.09 -14.44 9.03
CA GLU A 10 0.52 -15.50 9.87
C GLU A 10 -0.50 -14.98 10.89
N LYS A 11 -0.38 -13.71 11.30
CA LYS A 11 -1.14 -13.18 12.44
C LYS A 11 -2.27 -12.21 12.07
N ALA A 12 -2.24 -11.56 10.90
CA ALA A 12 -3.29 -10.64 10.43
C ALA A 12 -3.12 -10.26 8.96
N ASP A 13 -4.26 -9.98 8.32
CA ASP A 13 -4.34 -9.44 6.96
C ASP A 13 -4.34 -7.90 6.92
N VAL A 14 -4.73 -7.24 8.02
CA VAL A 14 -4.85 -5.78 8.12
C VAL A 14 -4.23 -5.29 9.43
N ILE A 15 -3.31 -4.34 9.33
CA ILE A 15 -2.65 -3.68 10.47
C ILE A 15 -3.07 -2.21 10.48
N VAL A 16 -3.49 -1.71 11.66
CA VAL A 16 -3.93 -0.32 11.86
C VAL A 16 -2.92 0.39 12.76
N CYS A 17 -2.54 1.60 12.38
CA CYS A 17 -1.67 2.49 13.15
C CYS A 17 -2.09 3.95 12.93
N ASP A 18 -1.59 4.86 13.76
CA ASP A 18 -1.71 6.29 13.48
C ASP A 18 -0.83 6.69 12.28
N GLY A 19 -1.11 7.87 11.72
CA GLY A 19 -0.42 8.35 10.52
C GLY A 19 1.08 8.58 10.70
N PHE A 20 1.56 8.85 11.92
CA PHE A 20 2.99 9.03 12.19
C PHE A 20 3.70 7.67 12.17
N VAL A 21 3.21 6.70 12.94
CA VAL A 21 3.78 5.35 13.00
C VAL A 21 3.72 4.69 11.62
N GLY A 22 2.59 4.79 10.92
CA GLY A 22 2.43 4.24 9.58
C GLY A 22 3.42 4.86 8.58
N ASN A 23 3.61 6.17 8.61
CA ASN A 23 4.55 6.83 7.70
C ASN A 23 6.01 6.42 7.99
N VAL A 24 6.40 6.29 9.26
CA VAL A 24 7.73 5.80 9.62
C VAL A 24 7.95 4.38 9.09
N LEU A 25 7.00 3.48 9.32
CA LEU A 25 7.07 2.09 8.86
C LEU A 25 7.13 1.98 7.33
N LEU A 26 6.34 2.76 6.60
CA LEU A 26 6.35 2.79 5.13
C LEU A 26 7.72 3.22 4.59
N LYS A 27 8.32 4.27 5.17
CA LYS A 27 9.63 4.77 4.76
C LYS A 27 10.78 3.84 5.16
N GLU A 28 10.64 3.14 6.28
CA GLU A 28 11.57 2.08 6.66
C GLU A 28 11.55 0.93 5.66
N ALA A 29 10.36 0.47 5.22
CA ALA A 29 10.24 -0.58 4.20
C ALA A 29 10.86 -0.16 2.84
N GLU A 30 10.62 1.07 2.38
CA GLU A 30 11.26 1.64 1.17
C GLU A 30 12.80 1.68 1.28
N ALA A 31 13.32 2.05 2.45
CA ALA A 31 14.75 2.10 2.72
C ALA A 31 15.38 0.69 2.70
N PHE A 32 14.73 -0.29 3.33
CA PHE A 32 15.17 -1.68 3.31
C PHE A 32 15.18 -2.24 1.88
N TYR A 33 14.13 -2.00 1.09
CA TYR A 33 14.11 -2.39 -0.33
C TYR A 33 15.32 -1.85 -1.08
N THR A 34 15.59 -0.55 -0.93
CA THR A 34 16.72 0.11 -1.57
C THR A 34 18.06 -0.50 -1.15
N MET A 35 18.23 -0.81 0.14
CA MET A 35 19.44 -1.44 0.67
C MET A 35 19.67 -2.85 0.11
N VAL A 36 18.63 -3.69 0.09
CA VAL A 36 18.66 -5.06 -0.42
C VAL A 36 19.01 -5.06 -1.92
N ARG A 37 18.38 -4.17 -2.70
CA ARG A 37 18.66 -3.98 -4.13
C ARG A 37 20.09 -3.57 -4.40
N LYS A 38 20.64 -2.61 -3.63
CA LYS A 38 22.05 -2.18 -3.75
C LYS A 38 23.04 -3.32 -3.52
N ARG A 39 22.68 -4.27 -2.66
CA ARG A 39 23.47 -5.50 -2.40
C ARG A 39 23.25 -6.59 -3.46
N LYS A 40 22.46 -6.34 -4.50
CA LYS A 40 22.08 -7.28 -5.56
C LYS A 40 21.40 -8.55 -5.02
N ILE A 41 20.77 -8.45 -3.86
CA ILE A 41 19.95 -9.53 -3.31
C ILE A 41 18.59 -9.46 -4.00
N LYS A 42 18.18 -10.56 -4.61
CA LYS A 42 16.84 -10.73 -5.15
C LYS A 42 16.10 -11.70 -4.25
N ASP A 43 15.01 -11.22 -3.68
CA ASP A 43 14.23 -11.96 -2.72
C ASP A 43 12.77 -11.50 -2.84
N GLU A 44 11.86 -12.46 -3.00
CA GLU A 44 10.45 -12.18 -3.26
C GLU A 44 9.78 -11.39 -2.13
N PHE A 45 10.21 -11.63 -0.89
CA PHE A 45 9.67 -10.92 0.25
C PHE A 45 10.04 -9.44 0.19
N PHE A 46 11.30 -9.11 -0.11
CA PHE A 46 11.71 -7.71 -0.23
C PHE A 46 11.15 -7.01 -1.48
N GLU A 47 10.89 -7.72 -2.58
CA GLU A 47 10.23 -7.12 -3.76
C GLU A 47 8.80 -6.63 -3.46
N ARG A 48 8.13 -7.16 -2.42
CA ARG A 48 6.83 -6.65 -1.96
C ARG A 48 6.89 -5.23 -1.40
N PHE A 49 8.07 -4.76 -0.98
CA PHE A 49 8.26 -3.38 -0.49
C PHE A 49 8.49 -2.38 -1.62
N ASN A 50 8.48 -2.81 -2.88
CA ASN A 50 8.46 -1.89 -4.00
C ASN A 50 7.05 -1.31 -4.21
N PHE A 51 6.80 -0.13 -3.65
CA PHE A 51 5.52 0.58 -3.76
C PHE A 51 5.13 0.95 -5.20
N GLU A 52 6.07 1.02 -6.15
CA GLU A 52 5.77 1.33 -7.55
C GLU A 52 4.87 0.26 -8.21
N ASN A 53 4.92 -0.99 -7.72
CA ASN A 53 4.16 -2.11 -8.30
C ASN A 53 2.65 -2.02 -8.04
N TYR A 54 2.23 -1.35 -6.96
CA TYR A 54 0.83 -1.36 -6.53
C TYR A 54 0.00 -0.23 -7.17
N GLY A 55 0.63 0.74 -7.83
CA GLY A 55 -0.05 1.77 -8.62
C GLY A 55 -0.72 2.89 -7.81
N GLY A 56 -0.92 2.74 -6.50
CA GLY A 56 -1.44 3.81 -5.64
C GLY A 56 -2.22 3.27 -4.45
N THR A 57 -2.58 4.15 -3.52
CA THR A 57 -3.28 3.80 -2.28
C THR A 57 -4.65 4.49 -2.24
N PRO A 58 -5.74 3.77 -1.93
CA PRO A 58 -7.05 4.39 -1.79
C PRO A 58 -7.11 5.23 -0.52
N VAL A 59 -7.70 6.41 -0.60
CA VAL A 59 -7.96 7.27 0.56
C VAL A 59 -9.30 6.86 1.16
N LEU A 60 -9.27 6.39 2.40
CA LEU A 60 -10.47 6.00 3.14
C LEU A 60 -11.01 7.18 3.95
N GLY A 61 -12.29 7.12 4.31
CA GLY A 61 -12.94 8.17 5.13
C GLY A 61 -13.48 9.38 4.35
N VAL A 62 -13.44 9.33 3.02
CA VAL A 62 -14.04 10.34 2.12
C VAL A 62 -15.31 9.80 1.44
N ASN A 63 -16.19 10.70 1.01
CA ASN A 63 -17.48 10.33 0.40
C ASN A 63 -17.40 9.92 -1.09
N SER A 64 -16.20 9.76 -1.63
CA SER A 64 -15.91 9.43 -3.02
C SER A 64 -14.71 8.49 -3.14
N ASN A 65 -14.54 7.82 -4.30
CA ASN A 65 -13.34 7.05 -4.57
C ASN A 65 -12.16 8.01 -4.87
N ILE A 66 -11.12 7.99 -4.04
CA ILE A 66 -9.88 8.75 -4.25
C ILE A 66 -8.72 7.76 -4.14
N VAL A 67 -7.78 7.81 -5.09
CA VAL A 67 -6.54 7.02 -5.08
C VAL A 67 -5.37 7.97 -5.23
N ILE A 68 -4.38 7.86 -4.35
CA ILE A 68 -3.16 8.66 -4.38
C ILE A 68 -2.02 7.81 -4.95
N GLY A 69 -1.41 8.33 -6.02
CA GLY A 69 -0.21 7.76 -6.62
C GLY A 69 1.09 8.21 -5.96
N HIS A 70 2.18 7.54 -6.28
CA HIS A 70 3.52 7.97 -5.89
C HIS A 70 4.01 9.12 -6.80
N GLY A 71 4.70 10.11 -6.25
CA GLY A 71 5.08 11.34 -6.98
C GLY A 71 6.06 11.15 -8.15
N ILE A 72 6.77 10.01 -8.21
CA ILE A 72 7.77 9.68 -9.25
C ILE A 72 7.17 8.64 -10.24
N SER A 73 5.87 8.72 -10.52
CA SER A 73 5.19 7.72 -11.36
C SER A 73 5.65 7.75 -12.82
N ASN A 74 6.09 6.60 -13.34
CA ASN A 74 6.28 6.36 -14.77
C ASN A 74 4.95 5.95 -15.44
N ASP A 75 4.98 5.78 -16.76
CA ASP A 75 3.84 5.35 -17.58
C ASP A 75 3.23 4.01 -17.11
N ILE A 76 4.07 3.05 -16.69
CA ILE A 76 3.63 1.77 -16.14
C ILE A 76 2.88 1.97 -14.81
N ALA A 77 3.40 2.81 -13.91
CA ALA A 77 2.78 3.11 -12.63
C ALA A 77 1.41 3.79 -12.82
N ILE A 78 1.30 4.74 -13.76
CA ILE A 78 0.01 5.38 -14.09
C ILE A 78 -0.98 4.37 -14.67
N LYS A 79 -0.56 3.49 -15.59
CA LYS A 79 -1.41 2.42 -16.11
C LYS A 79 -1.94 1.53 -14.99
N ASN A 80 -1.06 1.10 -14.09
CA ASN A 80 -1.43 0.25 -12.95
C ASN A 80 -2.38 0.98 -11.98
N MET A 81 -2.19 2.28 -11.75
CA MET A 81 -3.08 3.12 -10.94
C MET A 81 -4.51 3.17 -11.51
N ILE A 82 -4.65 3.33 -12.83
CA ILE A 82 -5.96 3.36 -13.48
C ILE A 82 -6.66 2.00 -13.32
N LEU A 83 -5.94 0.91 -13.56
CA LEU A 83 -6.47 -0.45 -13.38
C LEU A 83 -6.85 -0.73 -11.92
N TYR A 84 -6.03 -0.31 -10.98
CA TYR A 84 -6.30 -0.43 -9.54
C TYR A 84 -7.53 0.39 -9.14
N THR A 85 -7.64 1.62 -9.62
CA THR A 85 -8.79 2.51 -9.38
C THR A 85 -10.09 1.89 -9.91
N LYS A 86 -10.06 1.26 -11.09
CA LYS A 86 -11.19 0.48 -11.61
C LYS A 86 -11.58 -0.65 -10.65
N GLY A 87 -10.60 -1.34 -10.08
CA GLY A 87 -10.82 -2.36 -9.05
C GLY A 87 -11.52 -1.81 -7.80
N VAL A 88 -11.06 -0.68 -7.27
CA VAL A 88 -11.65 0.00 -6.11
C VAL A 88 -13.11 0.40 -6.38
N ILE A 89 -13.39 0.96 -7.57
CA ILE A 89 -14.76 1.31 -7.99
C ILE A 89 -15.64 0.06 -8.04
N ASN A 90 -15.17 -1.01 -8.69
CA ASN A 90 -15.92 -2.26 -8.81
C ASN A 90 -16.20 -2.92 -7.46
N ALA A 91 -15.29 -2.78 -6.49
CA ALA A 91 -15.47 -3.25 -5.12
C ALA A 91 -16.53 -2.46 -4.34
N LYS A 92 -16.97 -1.30 -4.85
CA LYS A 92 -17.88 -0.36 -4.16
C LYS A 92 -17.38 0.01 -2.77
N LEU A 93 -16.07 0.24 -2.65
CA LEU A 93 -15.40 0.42 -1.36
C LEU A 93 -16.02 1.54 -0.52
N THR A 94 -16.22 2.72 -1.11
CA THR A 94 -16.83 3.87 -0.43
C THR A 94 -18.25 3.56 0.06
N ASP A 95 -19.06 2.86 -0.74
CA ASP A 95 -20.44 2.55 -0.37
C ASP A 95 -20.49 1.55 0.79
N ARG A 96 -19.66 0.51 0.75
CA ARG A 96 -19.55 -0.48 1.82
C ARG A 96 -19.06 0.15 3.13
N ILE A 97 -18.09 1.05 3.07
CA ILE A 97 -17.63 1.78 4.26
C ILE A 97 -18.77 2.64 4.81
N LYS A 98 -19.47 3.41 3.96
CA LYS A 98 -20.62 4.21 4.39
C LYS A 98 -21.70 3.36 5.06
N GLU A 99 -22.00 2.19 4.51
CA GLU A 99 -22.98 1.25 5.09
C GLU A 99 -22.53 0.70 6.45
N ALA A 100 -21.24 0.44 6.63
CA ALA A 100 -20.70 -0.07 7.90
C ALA A 100 -20.71 0.96 9.05
N PHE A 101 -20.80 2.25 8.73
CA PHE A 101 -20.83 3.36 9.71
C PHE A 101 -22.20 4.07 9.79
N LYS A 102 -23.24 3.50 9.17
CA LYS A 102 -24.65 3.91 9.39
C LYS A 102 -25.22 3.18 10.59
#